data_AF-A0A961RWN0-F1
#
_entry.id   AF-A0A961RWN0-F1
#
_cell.length_a   1.000
_cell.length_b   1.000
_cell.length_c   1.000
_cell.angle_alpha   90.00
_cell.angle_beta   90.00
_cell.angle_gamma   90.00
#
_symmetry.space_group_name_H-M   'P 1'
#
loop_
_entity.id
_entity.type
_entity.pdbx_description
1 polymer ?
#
loop_
_entity_poly.entity_id
_entity_poly.type
_entity_poly.pdbx_seq_one_letter_code
_entity_poly.pdbx_strand_id
1 'polypeptide(L)'
;MCRASSIRHPASGGQGWSVSGISRANAHQVSRYDDAPAYGGTPSDNSVIAAIRDLKARGLKVVLYPFLLMDIPTGNVLPDPCGSGNGQKPYPWRGEITVYPAAQQPSSADGTALASAQISSFCGNAQASDFAVFGDTVSWTGGSDQGYRRMVLHYARLCVAAGGVDAFLLGSELRGLTTIRDENGNFPFVLGLMTLASDVRNLCGPSTKLTYGADWSEYFGHHPQDGSGDVLFHLDPLWAHSDIDAVGIDNYMPLSDWRLNGDPLDRSVHSQTDPAYLRAGIAGGEGFDWYYASDADRASGLRSPISDFYGEDWVWRYKDIRG
;
A
#
# COMPACT_ATOMS: atom_id res chain seq x y z
N MET A 1 -10.81 -1.46 -8.79
CA MET A 1 -11.53 -0.17 -8.88
C MET A 1 -11.39 0.55 -7.55
N CYS A 2 -11.08 1.84 -7.56
CA CYS A 2 -10.89 2.67 -6.38
C CYS A 2 -12.09 3.62 -6.26
N ARG A 3 -12.92 3.48 -5.21
CA ARG A 3 -14.22 4.16 -5.10
C ARG A 3 -14.34 4.99 -3.81
N ALA A 4 -14.71 6.26 -3.97
CA ALA A 4 -15.23 7.05 -2.87
C ALA A 4 -16.53 6.42 -2.36
N SER A 5 -16.59 6.19 -1.04
CA SER A 5 -17.61 5.35 -0.41
C SER A 5 -18.26 6.06 0.79
N SER A 6 -19.56 5.86 1.00
CA SER A 6 -20.34 6.56 2.02
C SER A 6 -21.01 5.62 3.03
N ILE A 7 -21.34 6.17 4.19
CA ILE A 7 -22.08 5.49 5.27
C ILE A 7 -23.50 6.10 5.41
N ARG A 8 -24.47 5.30 5.89
CA ARG A 8 -25.91 5.64 5.91
C ARG A 8 -26.35 6.76 6.86
N HIS A 9 -25.48 7.28 7.72
CA HIS A 9 -25.90 8.26 8.73
C HIS A 9 -26.40 9.58 8.11
N PRO A 10 -27.45 10.21 8.70
CA PRO A 10 -27.92 11.53 8.28
C PRO A 10 -26.85 12.59 8.54
N ALA A 11 -26.91 13.69 7.78
CA ALA A 11 -25.89 14.73 7.83
C ALA A 11 -25.97 15.59 9.10
N SER A 12 -25.01 15.40 10.02
CA SER A 12 -24.73 16.31 11.13
C SER A 12 -23.85 17.48 10.67
N GLY A 13 -24.33 18.27 9.70
CA GLY A 13 -23.58 19.40 9.15
C GLY A 13 -24.31 20.11 8.01
N GLY A 14 -24.12 21.43 7.88
CA GLY A 14 -24.83 22.28 6.92
C GLY A 14 -24.34 22.22 5.47
N GLN A 15 -23.30 21.44 5.16
CA GLN A 15 -22.85 21.18 3.79
C GLN A 15 -23.04 19.69 3.45
N GLY A 16 -23.51 19.42 2.23
CA GLY A 16 -23.67 18.06 1.72
C GLY A 16 -22.33 17.37 1.50
N TRP A 17 -22.24 16.09 1.87
CA TRP A 17 -21.07 15.27 1.55
C TRP A 17 -20.97 15.03 0.04
N SER A 18 -19.77 15.21 -0.49
CA SER A 18 -19.38 14.94 -1.88
C SER A 18 -17.89 14.59 -1.93
N VAL A 19 -17.50 13.74 -2.88
CA VAL A 19 -16.10 13.42 -3.21
C VAL A 19 -15.93 13.32 -4.72
N SER A 20 -15.02 14.08 -5.33
CA SER A 20 -14.76 14.07 -6.79
C SER A 20 -16.00 14.43 -7.63
N GLY A 21 -16.97 15.15 -7.05
CA GLY A 21 -18.29 15.43 -7.63
C GLY A 21 -19.37 14.37 -7.38
N ILE A 22 -19.03 13.24 -6.72
CA ILE A 22 -19.96 12.16 -6.39
C ILE A 22 -20.70 12.52 -5.09
N SER A 23 -22.00 12.79 -5.18
CA SER A 23 -22.86 13.05 -4.01
C SER A 23 -23.11 11.80 -3.17
N ARG A 24 -23.51 11.95 -1.90
CA ARG A 24 -23.82 10.82 -1.00
C ARG A 24 -24.86 9.84 -1.57
N ALA A 25 -25.83 10.33 -2.35
CA ALA A 25 -26.87 9.51 -2.96
C ALA A 25 -26.36 8.64 -4.13
N ASN A 26 -25.24 9.04 -4.75
CA ASN A 26 -24.66 8.37 -5.92
C ASN A 26 -23.36 7.60 -5.60
N ALA A 27 -22.86 7.68 -4.37
CA ALA A 27 -21.65 7.01 -3.93
C ALA A 27 -21.88 5.51 -3.69
N HIS A 28 -20.81 4.72 -3.80
CA HIS A 28 -20.81 3.36 -3.28
C HIS A 28 -21.13 3.40 -1.78
N GLN A 29 -22.05 2.55 -1.31
CA GLN A 29 -22.30 2.43 0.12
C GLN A 29 -21.39 1.34 0.66
N VAL A 30 -20.60 1.65 1.70
CA VAL A 30 -19.77 0.65 2.38
C VAL A 30 -20.65 -0.52 2.83
N SER A 31 -20.12 -1.73 2.70
CA SER A 31 -20.78 -2.97 3.14
C SER A 31 -20.98 -3.00 4.68
N ARG A 32 -21.57 -4.08 5.21
CA ARG A 32 -21.95 -4.20 6.62
C ARG A 32 -21.34 -5.43 7.27
N TYR A 33 -20.99 -5.28 8.53
CA TYR A 33 -20.54 -6.34 9.43
C TYR A 33 -21.17 -6.07 10.81
N ASP A 34 -21.79 -7.06 11.42
CA ASP A 34 -22.49 -6.98 12.72
C ASP A 34 -23.37 -5.71 12.89
N ASP A 35 -24.17 -5.43 11.85
CA ASP A 35 -25.04 -4.25 11.69
C ASP A 35 -24.37 -2.86 11.78
N ALA A 36 -23.04 -2.80 11.84
CA ALA A 36 -22.24 -1.60 11.56
C ALA A 36 -21.86 -1.51 10.07
N PRO A 37 -21.44 -0.34 9.56
CA PRO A 37 -20.62 -0.27 8.35
C PRO A 37 -19.28 -0.98 8.57
N ALA A 38 -18.81 -1.77 7.61
CA ALA A 38 -17.55 -2.52 7.74
C ALA A 38 -16.31 -1.61 7.85
N TYR A 39 -16.38 -0.40 7.28
CA TYR A 39 -15.36 0.64 7.36
C TYR A 39 -15.98 2.03 7.55
N GLY A 40 -15.15 2.99 7.95
CA GLY A 40 -15.47 4.41 7.80
C GLY A 40 -15.64 4.80 6.32
N GLY A 41 -16.60 5.69 6.04
CA GLY A 41 -16.75 6.28 4.70
C GLY A 41 -15.62 7.27 4.39
N THR A 42 -15.37 7.49 3.10
CA THR A 42 -14.39 8.48 2.61
C THR A 42 -14.74 9.88 3.16
N PRO A 43 -13.78 10.65 3.70
CA PRO A 43 -14.02 12.06 4.04
C PRO A 43 -14.45 12.87 2.82
N SER A 44 -15.35 13.85 2.99
CA SER A 44 -15.71 14.77 1.90
C SER A 44 -14.56 15.71 1.52
N ASP A 45 -14.48 16.11 0.25
CA ASP A 45 -13.42 16.98 -0.29
C ASP A 45 -13.21 18.25 0.56
N ASN A 46 -14.31 18.93 0.91
CA ASN A 46 -14.30 20.13 1.76
C ASN A 46 -13.73 19.86 3.17
N SER A 47 -13.91 18.65 3.70
CA SER A 47 -13.36 18.25 5.01
C SER A 47 -11.84 18.03 4.94
N VAL A 48 -11.36 17.44 3.84
CA VAL A 48 -9.91 17.28 3.58
C VAL A 48 -9.25 18.65 3.43
N ILE A 49 -9.83 19.53 2.60
CA ILE A 49 -9.33 20.90 2.39
C ILE A 49 -9.33 21.70 3.71
N ALA A 50 -10.40 21.62 4.50
CA ALA A 50 -10.48 22.28 5.80
C ALA A 50 -9.42 21.75 6.79
N ALA A 51 -9.22 20.43 6.86
CA ALA A 51 -8.23 19.82 7.75
C ALA A 51 -6.79 20.23 7.39
N ILE A 52 -6.43 20.22 6.10
CA ILE A 52 -5.11 20.67 5.63
C ILE A 52 -4.89 22.14 6.04
N ARG A 53 -5.86 23.02 5.80
CA ARG A 53 -5.76 24.46 6.12
C ARG A 53 -5.68 24.73 7.62
N ASP A 54 -6.45 24.01 8.43
CA ASP A 54 -6.42 24.10 9.90
C ASP A 54 -5.06 23.65 10.47
N LEU A 55 -4.52 22.52 10.02
CA LEU A 55 -3.19 22.05 10.43
C LEU A 55 -2.09 23.07 10.06
N LYS A 56 -2.12 23.61 8.84
CA LYS A 56 -1.15 24.63 8.40
C LYS A 56 -1.31 25.96 9.15
N ALA A 57 -2.53 26.36 9.50
CA ALA A 57 -2.79 27.55 10.33
C ALA A 57 -2.24 27.41 11.76
N ARG A 58 -2.10 26.17 12.26
CA ARG A 58 -1.43 25.84 13.54
C ARG A 58 0.10 25.72 13.42
N GLY A 59 0.67 25.96 12.22
CA GLY A 59 2.10 25.80 11.95
C GLY A 59 2.56 24.34 11.85
N LEU A 60 1.64 23.37 11.71
CA LEU A 60 1.98 21.96 11.58
C LEU A 60 2.26 21.62 10.12
N LYS A 61 3.25 20.74 9.91
CA LYS A 61 3.50 20.12 8.61
C LYS A 61 2.39 19.12 8.29
N VAL A 62 1.96 19.08 7.03
CA VAL A 62 0.89 18.19 6.57
C VAL A 62 1.42 17.15 5.59
N VAL A 63 1.14 15.88 5.87
CA VAL A 63 1.31 14.78 4.92
C VAL A 63 -0.08 14.34 4.47
N LEU A 64 -0.35 14.27 3.16
CA LEU A 64 -1.55 13.58 2.67
C LEU A 64 -1.19 12.16 2.20
N TYR A 65 -2.06 11.23 2.56
CA TYR A 65 -1.88 9.81 2.35
C TYR A 65 -3.18 9.18 1.82
N PRO A 66 -3.32 9.00 0.49
CA PRO A 66 -4.42 8.26 -0.11
C PRO A 66 -4.35 6.77 0.27
N PHE A 67 -5.39 6.26 0.92
CA PHE A 67 -5.43 4.90 1.45
C PHE A 67 -6.52 4.05 0.76
N LEU A 68 -6.29 2.74 0.61
CA LEU A 68 -7.27 1.78 0.09
C LEU A 68 -7.71 0.78 1.16
N LEU A 69 -9.02 0.53 1.22
CA LEU A 69 -9.66 -0.49 2.04
C LEU A 69 -10.47 -1.42 1.14
N MET A 70 -10.41 -2.72 1.40
CA MET A 70 -11.05 -3.74 0.56
C MET A 70 -12.47 -4.04 1.07
N ASP A 71 -13.47 -3.40 0.48
CA ASP A 71 -14.90 -3.59 0.80
C ASP A 71 -15.46 -4.86 0.14
N ILE A 72 -14.91 -6.01 0.54
CA ILE A 72 -15.30 -7.35 0.09
C ILE A 72 -16.01 -8.07 1.24
N PRO A 73 -17.35 -8.12 1.27
CA PRO A 73 -18.09 -8.83 2.30
C PRO A 73 -18.01 -10.37 2.12
N THR A 74 -18.28 -11.07 3.22
CA THR A 74 -18.42 -12.53 3.26
C THR A 74 -19.52 -13.02 2.31
N GLY A 75 -19.29 -14.15 1.63
CA GLY A 75 -20.27 -14.73 0.70
C GLY A 75 -20.32 -14.08 -0.69
N ASN A 76 -19.34 -13.24 -1.03
CA ASN A 76 -19.09 -12.90 -2.44
C ASN A 76 -18.72 -14.18 -3.22
N VAL A 77 -19.04 -14.21 -4.52
CA VAL A 77 -18.84 -15.38 -5.40
C VAL A 77 -17.89 -15.08 -6.57
N LEU A 78 -17.05 -14.04 -6.43
CA LEU A 78 -15.98 -13.77 -7.39
C LEU A 78 -14.84 -14.79 -7.17
N PRO A 79 -14.16 -15.27 -8.23
CA PRO A 79 -13.02 -16.16 -8.08
C PRO A 79 -11.92 -15.54 -7.20
N ASP A 80 -11.38 -16.34 -6.28
CA ASP A 80 -10.20 -15.96 -5.50
C ASP A 80 -8.94 -16.02 -6.39
N PRO A 81 -8.16 -14.92 -6.53
CA PRO A 81 -6.88 -14.94 -7.21
C PRO A 81 -5.91 -16.00 -6.68
N CYS A 82 -5.99 -16.36 -5.40
CA CYS A 82 -5.12 -17.33 -4.74
C CYS A 82 -5.71 -18.76 -4.69
N GLY A 83 -6.84 -19.01 -5.35
CA GLY A 83 -7.42 -20.36 -5.50
C GLY A 83 -7.95 -21.02 -4.22
N SER A 84 -8.08 -20.30 -3.11
CA SER A 84 -8.35 -20.87 -1.77
C SER A 84 -9.78 -21.36 -1.53
N GLY A 85 -10.73 -21.06 -2.43
CA GLY A 85 -12.08 -21.65 -2.37
C GLY A 85 -13.17 -20.91 -3.16
N ASN A 86 -14.41 -21.10 -2.72
CA ASN A 86 -15.61 -20.49 -3.31
C ASN A 86 -15.79 -19.04 -2.81
N GLY A 87 -15.21 -18.08 -3.52
CA GLY A 87 -15.30 -16.65 -3.21
C GLY A 87 -13.99 -16.06 -2.73
N GLN A 88 -13.81 -14.75 -2.92
CA GLN A 88 -12.66 -14.02 -2.40
C GLN A 88 -12.71 -13.95 -0.87
N LYS A 89 -11.54 -13.99 -0.23
CA LYS A 89 -11.38 -13.71 1.21
C LYS A 89 -12.15 -12.44 1.62
N PRO A 90 -12.91 -12.44 2.72
CA PRO A 90 -13.61 -11.25 3.20
C PRO A 90 -12.61 -10.23 3.76
N TYR A 91 -12.84 -8.95 3.47
CA TYR A 91 -12.06 -7.80 3.95
C TYR A 91 -10.53 -8.01 3.94
N PRO A 92 -9.93 -8.36 2.78
CA PRO A 92 -8.49 -8.64 2.70
C PRO A 92 -7.66 -7.36 2.83
N TRP A 93 -6.38 -7.52 3.14
CA TRP A 93 -5.42 -6.42 3.17
C TRP A 93 -5.14 -5.88 1.76
N ARG A 94 -4.79 -4.59 1.65
CA ARG A 94 -4.53 -3.94 0.36
C ARG A 94 -3.30 -4.51 -0.38
N GLY A 95 -2.36 -5.12 0.35
CA GLY A 95 -1.25 -5.86 -0.23
C GLY A 95 -1.62 -7.23 -0.81
N GLU A 96 -2.87 -7.68 -0.63
CA GLU A 96 -3.45 -8.87 -1.29
C GLU A 96 -4.16 -8.52 -2.61
N ILE A 97 -4.21 -7.24 -3.03
CA ILE A 97 -4.64 -6.89 -4.38
C ILE A 97 -3.58 -7.42 -5.36
N THR A 98 -3.98 -8.25 -6.31
CA THR A 98 -3.07 -8.86 -7.28
C THR A 98 -3.78 -9.26 -8.58
N VAL A 99 -3.04 -9.82 -9.54
CA VAL A 99 -3.54 -10.32 -10.83
C VAL A 99 -4.31 -11.65 -10.68
N TYR A 100 -5.12 -12.00 -11.67
CA TYR A 100 -5.89 -13.24 -11.70
C TYR A 100 -5.52 -14.13 -12.93
N PRO A 101 -5.12 -15.40 -12.73
CA PRO A 101 -4.73 -16.02 -11.45
C PRO A 101 -3.46 -15.37 -10.88
N ALA A 102 -3.32 -15.39 -9.55
CA ALA A 102 -2.19 -14.75 -8.87
C ALA A 102 -0.84 -15.44 -9.16
N ALA A 103 0.27 -14.83 -8.75
CA ALA A 103 1.58 -15.47 -8.77
C ALA A 103 1.54 -16.84 -8.06
N GLN A 104 2.36 -17.79 -8.51
CA GLN A 104 2.44 -19.17 -8.00
C GLN A 104 1.18 -20.05 -8.25
N GLN A 105 0.13 -19.53 -8.88
CA GLN A 105 -1.07 -20.32 -9.23
C GLN A 105 -0.95 -21.01 -10.60
N PRO A 106 -1.68 -22.12 -10.84
CA PRO A 106 -1.80 -22.71 -12.17
C PRO A 106 -2.31 -21.70 -13.20
N SER A 107 -1.60 -21.58 -14.33
CA SER A 107 -1.86 -20.57 -15.36
C SER A 107 -1.89 -19.13 -14.84
N SER A 108 -0.97 -18.79 -13.93
CA SER A 108 -0.74 -17.43 -13.43
C SER A 108 -0.65 -16.39 -14.55
N ALA A 109 -1.13 -15.18 -14.26
CA ALA A 109 -0.91 -14.02 -15.12
C ALA A 109 0.49 -13.37 -14.92
N ASP A 110 1.17 -13.63 -13.80
CA ASP A 110 2.52 -13.12 -13.52
C ASP A 110 3.55 -13.60 -14.56
N GLY A 111 4.45 -12.71 -14.98
CA GLY A 111 5.42 -12.99 -16.04
C GLY A 111 4.80 -13.06 -17.45
N THR A 112 3.63 -12.44 -17.67
CA THR A 112 2.93 -12.48 -18.97
C THR A 112 2.27 -11.14 -19.33
N ALA A 113 1.94 -10.97 -20.62
CA ALA A 113 1.19 -9.82 -21.13
C ALA A 113 -0.21 -9.66 -20.49
N LEU A 114 -0.75 -10.72 -19.87
CA LEU A 114 -2.00 -10.64 -19.13
C LEU A 114 -1.85 -9.83 -17.83
N ALA A 115 -0.68 -9.90 -17.15
CA ALA A 115 -0.39 -9.02 -16.02
C ALA A 115 -0.38 -7.55 -16.47
N SER A 116 0.36 -7.22 -17.54
CA SER A 116 0.41 -5.87 -18.12
C SER A 116 -0.99 -5.30 -18.39
N ALA A 117 -1.88 -6.10 -18.98
CA ALA A 117 -3.27 -5.70 -19.24
C ALA A 117 -4.10 -5.50 -17.95
N GLN A 118 -3.98 -6.40 -16.97
CA GLN A 118 -4.72 -6.31 -15.71
C GLN A 118 -4.25 -5.17 -14.81
N ILE A 119 -2.93 -4.97 -14.69
CA ILE A 119 -2.33 -3.85 -13.97
C ILE A 119 -2.72 -2.51 -14.61
N SER A 120 -2.70 -2.41 -15.94
CA SER A 120 -3.20 -1.22 -16.65
C SER A 120 -4.67 -0.93 -16.35
N SER A 121 -5.51 -1.98 -16.28
CA SER A 121 -6.93 -1.88 -15.91
C SER A 121 -7.14 -1.45 -14.45
N PHE A 122 -6.27 -1.85 -13.53
CA PHE A 122 -6.28 -1.37 -12.15
C PHE A 122 -5.84 0.11 -12.04
N CYS A 123 -4.78 0.49 -12.74
CA CYS A 123 -4.28 1.86 -12.80
C CYS A 123 -5.32 2.84 -13.35
N GLY A 124 -5.98 2.48 -14.46
CA GLY A 124 -6.90 3.36 -15.18
C GLY A 124 -6.17 4.40 -16.04
N ASN A 125 -6.93 5.03 -16.94
CA ASN A 125 -6.42 5.91 -17.99
C ASN A 125 -6.54 7.42 -17.64
N ALA A 126 -7.09 7.73 -16.47
CA ALA A 126 -7.34 9.09 -16.00
C ALA A 126 -6.13 10.02 -16.12
N GLN A 127 -6.31 11.20 -16.68
CA GLN A 127 -5.25 12.21 -16.84
C GLN A 127 -5.46 13.40 -15.90
N ALA A 128 -4.40 14.18 -15.68
CA ALA A 128 -4.48 15.40 -14.89
C ALA A 128 -5.51 16.41 -15.47
N SER A 129 -5.75 16.37 -16.78
CA SER A 129 -6.77 17.16 -17.51
C SER A 129 -8.22 16.81 -17.17
N ASP A 130 -8.48 15.61 -16.63
CA ASP A 130 -9.83 15.03 -16.53
C ASP A 130 -10.56 15.50 -15.26
N PHE A 131 -10.15 16.64 -14.73
CA PHE A 131 -10.63 17.25 -13.51
C PHE A 131 -10.86 18.75 -13.72
N ALA A 132 -12.11 19.17 -13.62
CA ALA A 132 -12.46 20.58 -13.49
C ALA A 132 -12.15 21.05 -12.06
N VAL A 133 -11.43 22.16 -11.92
CA VAL A 133 -11.15 22.79 -10.61
C VAL A 133 -11.69 24.21 -10.60
N PHE A 134 -12.52 24.54 -9.62
CA PHE A 134 -13.10 25.87 -9.44
C PHE A 134 -13.09 26.25 -7.95
N GLY A 135 -12.13 27.10 -7.57
CA GLY A 135 -11.81 27.35 -6.17
C GLY A 135 -11.46 26.04 -5.45
N ASP A 136 -12.18 25.75 -4.37
CA ASP A 136 -12.01 24.52 -3.59
C ASP A 136 -12.67 23.28 -4.22
N THR A 137 -13.49 23.46 -5.27
CA THR A 137 -14.22 22.34 -5.89
C THR A 137 -13.32 21.60 -6.88
N VAL A 138 -13.14 20.29 -6.68
CA VAL A 138 -12.47 19.38 -7.63
C VAL A 138 -13.49 18.35 -8.12
N SER A 139 -13.84 18.43 -9.41
CA SER A 139 -14.88 17.59 -10.03
C SER A 139 -14.30 16.78 -11.19
N TRP A 140 -14.61 15.49 -11.22
CA TRP A 140 -14.19 14.58 -12.30
C TRP A 140 -14.99 14.77 -13.59
N THR A 141 -14.31 14.77 -14.73
CA THR A 141 -14.92 14.90 -16.07
C THR A 141 -14.55 13.77 -17.05
N GLY A 142 -13.54 12.94 -16.78
CA GLY A 142 -13.06 11.85 -17.66
C GLY A 142 -13.99 10.62 -17.79
N GLY A 143 -15.31 10.78 -17.66
CA GLY A 143 -16.27 9.70 -17.88
C GLY A 143 -16.29 8.63 -16.78
N SER A 144 -16.16 7.35 -17.15
CA SER A 144 -16.45 6.19 -16.29
C SER A 144 -15.25 5.61 -15.53
N ASP A 145 -14.05 6.17 -15.67
CA ASP A 145 -12.84 5.63 -15.02
C ASP A 145 -12.96 5.58 -13.48
N GLN A 146 -12.52 4.47 -12.90
CA GLN A 146 -12.46 4.20 -11.45
C GLN A 146 -11.13 3.53 -11.08
N GLY A 147 -10.05 3.88 -11.79
CA GLY A 147 -8.70 3.37 -11.57
C GLY A 147 -7.99 4.05 -10.40
N TYR A 148 -6.85 3.47 -10.02
CA TYR A 148 -5.95 3.99 -9.00
C TYR A 148 -5.46 5.42 -9.30
N ARG A 149 -5.09 5.66 -10.56
CA ARG A 149 -4.59 6.95 -11.06
C ARG A 149 -5.60 8.07 -10.86
N ARG A 150 -6.90 7.81 -11.11
CA ARG A 150 -7.98 8.77 -10.82
C ARG A 150 -8.01 9.16 -9.33
N MET A 151 -7.94 8.17 -8.44
CA MET A 151 -8.00 8.42 -6.99
C MET A 151 -6.83 9.33 -6.54
N VAL A 152 -5.60 9.00 -6.93
CA VAL A 152 -4.41 9.73 -6.50
C VAL A 152 -4.38 11.15 -7.08
N LEU A 153 -4.72 11.33 -8.37
CA LEU A 153 -4.78 12.66 -8.99
C LEU A 153 -5.88 13.55 -8.39
N HIS A 154 -7.01 12.98 -7.95
CA HIS A 154 -8.04 13.72 -7.20
C HIS A 154 -7.47 14.28 -5.89
N TYR A 155 -6.83 13.44 -5.09
CA TYR A 155 -6.25 13.85 -3.81
C TYR A 155 -5.07 14.84 -3.97
N ALA A 156 -4.25 14.70 -5.02
CA ALA A 156 -3.22 15.67 -5.36
C ALA A 156 -3.84 17.06 -5.66
N ARG A 157 -4.96 17.09 -6.40
CA ARG A 157 -5.70 18.34 -6.66
C ARG A 157 -6.37 18.93 -5.41
N LEU A 158 -6.86 18.11 -4.47
CA LEU A 158 -7.32 18.61 -3.17
C LEU A 158 -6.18 19.25 -2.36
N CYS A 159 -4.96 18.69 -2.40
CA CYS A 159 -3.80 19.32 -1.77
C CYS A 159 -3.49 20.69 -2.38
N VAL A 160 -3.52 20.81 -3.71
CA VAL A 160 -3.32 22.10 -4.40
C VAL A 160 -4.40 23.11 -4.00
N ALA A 161 -5.68 22.72 -4.05
CA ALA A 161 -6.80 23.57 -3.63
C ALA A 161 -6.68 24.03 -2.17
N ALA A 162 -6.21 23.17 -1.27
CA ALA A 162 -5.97 23.51 0.12
C ALA A 162 -4.81 24.50 0.36
N GLY A 163 -3.96 24.75 -0.65
CA GLY A 163 -2.75 25.59 -0.54
C GLY A 163 -1.46 24.80 -0.34
N GLY A 164 -1.40 23.57 -0.86
CA GLY A 164 -0.24 22.66 -0.81
C GLY A 164 -0.08 21.90 0.51
N VAL A 165 0.68 20.82 0.49
CA VAL A 165 1.05 20.00 1.66
C VAL A 165 2.58 19.83 1.72
N ASP A 166 3.13 19.46 2.86
CA ASP A 166 4.58 19.24 3.03
C ASP A 166 5.04 17.94 2.38
N ALA A 167 4.19 16.89 2.41
CA ALA A 167 4.43 15.64 1.71
C ALA A 167 3.14 14.96 1.21
N PHE A 168 3.28 14.08 0.23
CA PHE A 168 2.21 13.32 -0.39
C PHE A 168 2.68 11.90 -0.72
N LEU A 169 1.95 10.88 -0.27
CA LEU A 169 2.24 9.48 -0.62
C LEU A 169 1.51 9.11 -1.92
N LEU A 170 2.23 8.51 -2.88
CA LEU A 170 1.64 7.96 -4.11
C LEU A 170 0.84 6.67 -3.85
N GLY A 171 1.14 5.99 -2.74
CA GLY A 171 0.57 4.70 -2.35
C GLY A 171 1.35 4.08 -1.20
N SER A 172 0.93 2.89 -0.77
CA SER A 172 1.64 2.11 0.25
C SER A 172 1.16 0.66 0.35
N GLU A 173 2.04 -0.25 0.77
CA GLU A 173 1.76 -1.67 1.04
C GLU A 173 0.94 -2.34 -0.08
N LEU A 174 1.21 -2.01 -1.35
CA LEU A 174 0.55 -2.61 -2.53
C LEU A 174 1.39 -3.77 -3.09
N ARG A 175 2.04 -4.55 -2.21
CA ARG A 175 3.03 -5.57 -2.58
C ARG A 175 2.55 -6.55 -3.66
N GLY A 176 1.29 -7.00 -3.58
CA GLY A 176 0.68 -7.90 -4.58
C GLY A 176 0.48 -7.30 -5.98
N LEU A 177 0.74 -6.00 -6.15
CA LEU A 177 0.78 -5.30 -7.44
C LEU A 177 2.21 -4.89 -7.82
N THR A 178 3.02 -4.38 -6.89
CA THR A 178 4.40 -3.92 -7.16
C THR A 178 5.32 -5.07 -7.54
N THR A 179 5.14 -6.27 -6.97
CA THR A 179 5.98 -7.43 -7.29
C THR A 179 5.58 -8.18 -8.56
N ILE A 180 4.54 -7.74 -9.27
CA ILE A 180 4.03 -8.44 -10.47
C ILE A 180 4.88 -8.09 -11.70
N ARG A 181 5.27 -9.13 -12.45
CA ARG A 181 6.12 -9.08 -13.63
C ARG A 181 5.31 -9.10 -14.93
N ASP A 182 5.77 -8.37 -15.95
CA ASP A 182 5.31 -8.50 -17.34
C ASP A 182 6.03 -9.66 -18.08
N GLU A 183 5.70 -9.86 -19.36
CA GLU A 183 6.30 -10.88 -20.23
C GLU A 183 7.81 -10.68 -20.52
N ASN A 184 8.40 -9.55 -20.10
CA ASN A 184 9.81 -9.22 -20.24
C ASN A 184 10.53 -9.13 -18.88
N GLY A 185 9.83 -9.35 -17.76
CA GLY A 185 10.36 -9.22 -16.40
C GLY A 185 10.33 -7.81 -15.81
N ASN A 186 9.72 -6.81 -16.46
CA ASN A 186 9.50 -5.48 -15.88
C ASN A 186 8.36 -5.51 -14.85
N PHE A 187 8.29 -4.50 -13.98
CA PHE A 187 7.23 -4.36 -12.98
C PHE A 187 6.20 -3.29 -13.39
N PRO A 188 5.15 -3.62 -14.17
CA PRO A 188 4.23 -2.63 -14.76
C PRO A 188 3.52 -1.72 -13.75
N PHE A 189 3.29 -2.16 -12.50
CA PHE A 189 2.69 -1.28 -11.49
C PHE A 189 3.69 -0.23 -10.99
N VAL A 190 4.98 -0.58 -10.86
CA VAL A 190 6.04 0.35 -10.49
C VAL A 190 6.24 1.39 -11.59
N LEU A 191 6.21 1.00 -12.87
CA LEU A 191 6.20 1.93 -14.01
C LEU A 191 4.98 2.87 -13.97
N GLY A 192 3.82 2.36 -13.55
CA GLY A 192 2.62 3.16 -13.27
C GLY A 192 2.80 4.16 -12.14
N LEU A 193 3.47 3.77 -11.04
CA LEU A 193 3.81 4.64 -9.92
C LEU A 193 4.85 5.72 -10.30
N MET A 194 5.85 5.40 -11.13
CA MET A 194 6.81 6.37 -11.66
C MET A 194 6.12 7.43 -12.52
N THR A 195 5.24 7.00 -13.42
CA THR A 195 4.41 7.92 -14.24
C THR A 195 3.55 8.82 -13.34
N LEU A 196 2.92 8.23 -12.32
CA LEU A 196 2.10 8.95 -11.35
C LEU A 196 2.91 9.92 -10.47
N ALA A 197 4.19 9.64 -10.20
CA ALA A 197 5.09 10.55 -9.51
C ALA A 197 5.26 11.86 -10.28
N SER A 198 5.49 11.80 -11.60
CA SER A 198 5.60 12.99 -12.45
C SER A 198 4.30 13.78 -12.54
N ASP A 199 3.14 13.13 -12.66
CA ASP A 199 1.86 13.85 -12.67
C ASP A 199 1.58 14.54 -11.32
N VAL A 200 1.85 13.86 -10.20
CA VAL A 200 1.69 14.46 -8.86
C VAL A 200 2.72 15.57 -8.64
N ARG A 201 3.95 15.44 -9.14
CA ARG A 201 4.96 16.53 -9.12
C ARG A 201 4.47 17.74 -9.90
N ASN A 202 3.97 17.54 -11.11
CA ASN A 202 3.46 18.61 -11.98
C ASN A 202 2.23 19.32 -11.38
N LEU A 203 1.42 18.62 -10.57
CA LEU A 203 0.31 19.21 -9.84
C LEU A 203 0.74 19.93 -8.54
N CYS A 204 1.52 19.26 -7.69
CA CYS A 204 1.83 19.70 -6.32
C CYS A 204 3.13 20.51 -6.18
N GLY A 205 3.92 20.65 -7.26
CA GLY A 205 5.14 21.44 -7.32
C GLY A 205 6.35 20.82 -6.61
N PRO A 206 7.53 21.46 -6.70
CA PRO A 206 8.79 20.96 -6.12
C PRO A 206 8.89 21.10 -4.58
N SER A 207 7.98 21.84 -3.94
CA SER A 207 7.95 22.01 -2.48
C SER A 207 7.29 20.84 -1.74
N THR A 208 6.36 20.14 -2.38
CA THR A 208 5.67 18.98 -1.81
C THR A 208 6.57 17.74 -1.91
N LYS A 209 6.86 17.05 -0.81
CA LYS A 209 7.73 15.87 -0.83
C LYS A 209 6.97 14.59 -1.24
N LEU A 210 7.47 13.85 -2.22
CA LEU A 210 6.79 12.66 -2.75
C LEU A 210 7.50 11.36 -2.35
N THR A 211 6.72 10.32 -2.04
CA THR A 211 7.23 8.97 -1.73
C THR A 211 6.17 7.90 -1.95
N TYR A 212 6.58 6.63 -1.90
CA TYR A 212 5.73 5.45 -1.78
C TYR A 212 6.14 4.70 -0.50
N GLY A 213 5.16 4.26 0.29
CA GLY A 213 5.40 3.50 1.53
C GLY A 213 5.39 1.99 1.28
N ALA A 214 6.53 1.39 1.00
CA ALA A 214 6.60 -0.06 0.84
C ALA A 214 6.27 -0.77 2.16
N ASP A 215 5.63 -1.94 2.09
CA ASP A 215 5.55 -2.82 3.26
C ASP A 215 6.97 -3.25 3.71
N TRP A 216 7.14 -3.51 5.00
CA TRP A 216 8.42 -3.99 5.54
C TRP A 216 8.88 -5.34 4.96
N SER A 217 7.97 -6.14 4.39
CA SER A 217 8.29 -7.37 3.65
C SER A 217 8.32 -7.19 2.12
N GLU A 218 8.20 -5.96 1.63
CA GLU A 218 8.24 -5.57 0.21
C GLU A 218 9.51 -4.77 -0.12
N TYR A 219 9.97 -3.92 0.79
CA TYR A 219 10.93 -2.85 0.46
C TYR A 219 12.34 -3.32 0.03
N PHE A 220 12.78 -4.49 0.50
CA PHE A 220 14.18 -4.96 0.39
C PHE A 220 14.47 -5.76 -0.88
N GLY A 221 13.43 -6.17 -1.61
CA GLY A 221 13.53 -7.02 -2.80
C GLY A 221 12.28 -7.87 -2.99
N HIS A 222 11.99 -8.25 -4.23
CA HIS A 222 11.06 -9.32 -4.52
C HIS A 222 11.85 -10.61 -4.77
N HIS A 223 11.53 -11.67 -4.03
CA HIS A 223 12.15 -12.99 -4.14
C HIS A 223 11.12 -13.99 -4.69
N PRO A 224 11.10 -14.25 -6.02
CA PRO A 224 10.11 -15.12 -6.63
C PRO A 224 10.19 -16.55 -6.09
N GLN A 225 9.04 -17.13 -5.74
CA GLN A 225 8.94 -18.54 -5.30
C GLN A 225 8.67 -19.47 -6.50
N ASP A 226 9.25 -19.15 -7.66
CA ASP A 226 9.20 -19.95 -8.89
C ASP A 226 10.42 -20.89 -9.05
N GLY A 227 11.40 -20.77 -8.16
CA GLY A 227 12.61 -21.61 -8.13
C GLY A 227 13.81 -21.04 -8.86
N SER A 228 13.73 -19.81 -9.39
CA SER A 228 14.87 -19.08 -9.96
C SER A 228 15.98 -18.80 -8.93
N GLY A 229 15.59 -18.41 -7.72
CA GLY A 229 16.50 -17.87 -6.71
C GLY A 229 16.82 -16.38 -6.89
N ASP A 230 16.10 -15.68 -7.77
CA ASP A 230 16.35 -14.27 -8.08
C ASP A 230 16.09 -13.34 -6.87
N VAL A 231 16.90 -12.28 -6.77
CA VAL A 231 16.58 -11.08 -5.98
C VAL A 231 16.30 -9.93 -6.93
N LEU A 232 15.06 -9.43 -6.92
CA LEU A 232 14.61 -8.40 -7.85
C LEU A 232 14.29 -7.11 -7.08
N PHE A 233 15.18 -6.12 -7.17
CA PHE A 233 15.05 -4.78 -6.57
C PHE A 233 13.99 -3.91 -7.30
N HIS A 234 12.75 -4.40 -7.29
CA HIS A 234 11.65 -3.92 -8.12
C HIS A 234 11.22 -2.48 -7.82
N LEU A 235 11.49 -1.94 -6.62
CA LEU A 235 11.16 -0.56 -6.23
C LEU A 235 12.28 0.45 -6.47
N ASP A 236 13.51 0.02 -6.72
CA ASP A 236 14.65 0.92 -6.98
C ASP A 236 14.39 1.90 -8.14
N PRO A 237 13.78 1.50 -9.29
CA PRO A 237 13.44 2.44 -10.35
C PRO A 237 12.47 3.55 -9.91
N LEU A 238 11.63 3.30 -8.90
CA LEU A 238 10.72 4.30 -8.34
C LEU A 238 11.45 5.21 -7.35
N TRP A 239 12.25 4.68 -6.42
CA TRP A 239 12.97 5.53 -5.46
C TRP A 239 14.15 6.31 -6.08
N ALA A 240 14.73 5.80 -7.18
CA ALA A 240 15.70 6.53 -8.00
C ALA A 240 15.04 7.51 -8.99
N HIS A 241 13.71 7.53 -9.10
CA HIS A 241 12.99 8.45 -9.98
C HIS A 241 13.13 9.89 -9.49
N SER A 242 13.46 10.83 -10.39
CA SER A 242 13.81 12.22 -10.03
C SER A 242 12.71 13.01 -9.31
N ASP A 243 11.46 12.53 -9.38
CA ASP A 243 10.32 13.13 -8.72
C ASP A 243 10.04 12.55 -7.31
N ILE A 244 10.76 11.52 -6.87
CA ILE A 244 10.65 10.97 -5.50
C ILE A 244 11.71 11.60 -4.60
N ASP A 245 11.33 11.95 -3.37
CA ASP A 245 12.18 12.64 -2.41
C ASP A 245 12.71 11.74 -1.28
N ALA A 246 12.15 10.53 -1.12
CA ALA A 246 12.47 9.61 -0.03
C ALA A 246 12.08 8.16 -0.33
N VAL A 247 12.82 7.23 0.29
CA VAL A 247 12.37 5.85 0.52
C VAL A 247 11.37 5.86 1.69
N GLY A 248 10.19 5.27 1.49
CA GLY A 248 9.16 5.09 2.51
C GLY A 248 8.98 3.61 2.84
N ILE A 249 8.93 3.28 4.13
CA ILE A 249 8.72 1.91 4.63
C ILE A 249 7.71 1.95 5.78
N ASP A 250 6.60 1.23 5.65
CA ASP A 250 5.64 0.98 6.72
C ASP A 250 6.20 -0.13 7.63
N ASN A 251 7.09 0.31 8.55
CA ASN A 251 7.98 -0.56 9.32
C ASN A 251 7.26 -1.25 10.50
N TYR A 252 6.79 -2.48 10.26
CA TYR A 252 6.25 -3.39 11.28
C TYR A 252 7.17 -4.59 11.57
N MET A 253 8.49 -4.41 11.42
CA MET A 253 9.48 -5.49 11.60
C MET A 253 9.47 -6.05 13.04
N PRO A 254 9.52 -7.38 13.23
CA PRO A 254 9.40 -7.99 14.55
C PRO A 254 10.62 -7.74 15.45
N LEU A 255 10.45 -6.97 16.53
CA LEU A 255 11.54 -6.72 17.51
C LEU A 255 11.93 -7.96 18.34
N SER A 256 11.06 -8.98 18.41
CA SER A 256 11.33 -10.24 19.13
C SER A 256 10.33 -11.33 18.73
N ASP A 257 10.74 -12.59 18.85
CA ASP A 257 9.89 -13.78 18.77
C ASP A 257 9.46 -14.32 20.15
N TRP A 258 9.49 -13.46 21.17
CA TRP A 258 9.23 -13.79 22.57
C TRP A 258 7.80 -14.31 22.80
N ARG A 259 7.64 -15.33 23.65
CA ARG A 259 6.38 -16.07 23.83
C ARG A 259 6.04 -16.32 25.29
N LEU A 260 4.79 -16.05 25.67
CA LEU A 260 4.22 -16.42 26.98
C LEU A 260 4.30 -17.92 27.29
N ASN A 261 4.18 -18.78 26.27
CA ASN A 261 4.13 -20.24 26.43
C ASN A 261 5.40 -20.99 25.95
N GLY A 262 6.38 -20.25 25.42
CA GLY A 262 7.73 -20.71 25.07
C GLY A 262 7.94 -21.02 23.58
N ASP A 263 9.16 -21.06 23.06
CA ASP A 263 10.42 -20.38 23.46
C ASP A 263 11.28 -20.28 22.14
N PRO A 264 12.61 -20.47 22.00
CA PRO A 264 13.70 -20.70 22.96
C PRO A 264 14.95 -19.79 22.80
N LEU A 265 15.34 -19.09 23.88
CA LEU A 265 16.76 -18.86 24.28
C LEU A 265 16.80 -18.13 25.63
N ASP A 266 16.30 -18.85 26.65
CA ASP A 266 16.31 -18.52 28.07
C ASP A 266 15.63 -17.19 28.51
N ARG A 267 14.41 -17.35 29.02
CA ARG A 267 13.63 -16.33 29.75
C ARG A 267 14.32 -15.77 30.99
N SER A 268 15.37 -16.40 31.53
CA SER A 268 16.13 -15.87 32.66
C SER A 268 16.92 -14.61 32.29
N VAL A 269 17.20 -14.40 31.00
CA VAL A 269 18.03 -13.29 30.50
C VAL A 269 17.18 -12.05 30.18
N HIS A 270 16.02 -12.21 29.53
CA HIS A 270 15.24 -11.09 28.98
C HIS A 270 13.71 -11.25 29.13
N SER A 271 13.01 -10.11 29.23
CA SER A 271 11.55 -10.03 29.35
C SER A 271 10.90 -9.31 28.15
N GLN A 272 9.59 -9.51 27.95
CA GLN A 272 8.79 -8.82 26.92
C GLN A 272 8.82 -7.27 26.98
N THR A 273 9.34 -6.68 28.06
CA THR A 273 9.45 -5.23 28.28
C THR A 273 10.90 -4.78 28.51
N ASP A 274 11.89 -5.64 28.28
CA ASP A 274 13.31 -5.31 28.41
C ASP A 274 13.74 -4.34 27.28
N PRO A 275 14.12 -3.08 27.59
CA PRO A 275 14.45 -2.09 26.56
C PRO A 275 15.83 -2.30 25.90
N ALA A 276 16.68 -3.17 26.44
CA ALA A 276 17.93 -3.57 25.82
C ALA A 276 17.70 -4.69 24.80
N TYR A 277 16.94 -5.72 25.19
CA TYR A 277 16.53 -6.82 24.31
C TYR A 277 15.75 -6.32 23.09
N LEU A 278 14.69 -5.54 23.30
CA LEU A 278 13.87 -4.97 22.22
C LEU A 278 14.65 -3.99 21.33
N ARG A 279 15.73 -3.38 21.84
CA ARG A 279 16.61 -2.51 21.06
C ARG A 279 17.60 -3.28 20.20
N ALA A 280 18.10 -4.42 20.68
CA ALA A 280 18.95 -5.31 19.89
C ALA A 280 18.17 -5.86 18.67
N GLY A 281 16.89 -6.20 18.86
CA GLY A 281 16.01 -6.66 17.80
C GLY A 281 15.66 -5.66 16.68
N ILE A 282 16.10 -4.39 16.77
CA ILE A 282 15.88 -3.39 15.70
C ILE A 282 16.73 -3.72 14.45
N ALA A 283 17.97 -4.16 14.66
CA ALA A 283 18.92 -4.57 13.62
C ALA A 283 19.61 -5.86 14.07
N GLY A 284 18.79 -6.90 14.24
CA GLY A 284 19.14 -8.17 14.87
C GLY A 284 17.90 -9.07 15.01
N GLY A 285 18.10 -10.35 15.28
CA GLY A 285 17.05 -11.35 15.42
C GLY A 285 16.37 -11.73 14.10
N GLU A 286 15.05 -11.96 14.15
CA GLU A 286 14.25 -12.31 12.97
C GLU A 286 14.40 -11.24 11.88
N GLY A 287 14.80 -11.63 10.66
CA GLY A 287 15.03 -10.70 9.54
C GLY A 287 16.43 -10.08 9.47
N PHE A 288 17.33 -10.45 10.37
CA PHE A 288 18.74 -10.04 10.33
C PHE A 288 19.68 -11.24 10.51
N ASP A 289 19.60 -11.91 11.65
CA ASP A 289 20.43 -13.08 11.97
C ASP A 289 19.81 -14.38 11.41
N TRP A 290 18.48 -14.46 11.43
CA TRP A 290 17.72 -15.68 11.15
C TRP A 290 16.29 -15.38 10.70
N TYR A 291 15.59 -16.40 10.19
CA TYR A 291 14.18 -16.38 9.80
C TYR A 291 13.47 -17.69 10.18
N TYR A 292 12.15 -17.73 9.98
CA TYR A 292 11.35 -18.97 10.06
C TYR A 292 10.97 -19.42 8.65
N ALA A 293 11.32 -20.66 8.28
CA ALA A 293 11.04 -21.19 6.94
C ALA A 293 9.58 -21.60 6.70
N SER A 294 8.80 -21.79 7.77
CA SER A 294 7.36 -22.08 7.72
C SER A 294 6.65 -21.67 9.02
N ASP A 295 5.31 -21.67 9.01
CA ASP A 295 4.52 -21.49 10.24
C ASP A 295 4.72 -22.63 11.25
N ALA A 296 5.13 -23.83 10.81
CA ALA A 296 5.48 -24.94 11.70
C ALA A 296 6.83 -24.70 12.40
N ASP A 297 7.80 -24.12 11.68
CA ASP A 297 9.08 -23.69 12.23
C ASP A 297 8.89 -22.51 13.19
N ARG A 298 8.03 -21.54 12.82
CA ARG A 298 7.60 -20.47 13.73
C ARG A 298 6.95 -21.06 14.97
N ALA A 299 5.97 -21.96 14.85
CA ALA A 299 5.27 -22.55 16.00
C ALA A 299 6.22 -23.33 16.93
N SER A 300 7.16 -24.10 16.37
CA SER A 300 8.13 -24.89 17.14
C SER A 300 9.35 -24.11 17.66
N GLY A 301 9.62 -22.92 17.10
CA GLY A 301 10.79 -22.09 17.45
C GLY A 301 12.07 -22.46 16.69
N LEU A 302 11.97 -23.20 15.58
CA LEU A 302 13.10 -23.59 14.74
C LEU A 302 13.54 -22.42 13.85
N ARG A 303 14.63 -21.74 14.23
CA ARG A 303 15.19 -20.60 13.50
C ARG A 303 16.21 -21.09 12.46
N SER A 304 16.09 -20.64 11.22
CA SER A 304 17.06 -20.86 10.13
C SER A 304 17.96 -19.61 9.97
N PRO A 305 19.29 -19.72 9.83
CA PRO A 305 20.15 -18.56 9.63
C PRO A 305 19.84 -17.86 8.30
N ILE A 306 20.03 -16.54 8.24
CA ILE A 306 20.07 -15.79 6.97
C ILE A 306 21.52 -15.77 6.51
N SER A 307 21.82 -16.56 5.48
CA SER A 307 23.19 -16.72 4.94
C SER A 307 23.16 -17.04 3.44
N ASP A 308 24.00 -16.38 2.67
CA ASP A 308 24.24 -16.63 1.25
C ASP A 308 25.62 -17.28 1.00
N PHE A 309 25.78 -17.98 -0.13
CA PHE A 309 27.02 -18.66 -0.50
C PHE A 309 28.15 -17.71 -0.93
N TYR A 310 27.82 -16.53 -1.47
CA TYR A 310 28.79 -15.51 -1.87
C TYR A 310 29.15 -14.55 -0.72
N GLY A 311 28.46 -14.67 0.43
CA GLY A 311 28.61 -13.79 1.59
C GLY A 311 27.80 -12.49 1.47
N GLU A 312 26.83 -12.44 0.55
CA GLU A 312 25.97 -11.28 0.30
C GLU A 312 24.70 -11.32 1.19
N ASP A 313 24.81 -11.89 2.40
CA ASP A 313 23.72 -12.11 3.36
C ASP A 313 22.80 -10.88 3.54
N TRP A 314 23.39 -9.68 3.52
CA TRP A 314 22.72 -8.39 3.71
C TRP A 314 21.57 -8.17 2.73
N VAL A 315 21.68 -8.70 1.50
CA VAL A 315 20.62 -8.67 0.46
C VAL A 315 19.34 -9.34 0.96
N TRP A 316 19.47 -10.38 1.79
CA TRP A 316 18.36 -11.20 2.28
C TRP A 316 17.79 -10.71 3.63
N ARG A 317 18.39 -9.66 4.23
CA ARG A 317 18.03 -9.15 5.55
C ARG A 317 17.15 -7.91 5.46
N TYR A 318 15.83 -8.10 5.62
CA TYR A 318 14.86 -6.98 5.66
C TYR A 318 15.03 -6.02 6.86
N LYS A 319 16.00 -6.24 7.76
CA LYS A 319 16.38 -5.27 8.81
C LYS A 319 17.67 -4.52 8.52
N ASP A 320 18.43 -4.89 7.49
CA ASP A 320 19.78 -4.36 7.23
C ASP A 320 19.73 -3.03 6.46
N ILE A 321 18.97 -2.07 6.99
CA ILE A 321 18.68 -0.73 6.42
C ILE A 321 19.95 0.14 6.30
N ARG A 322 21.11 -0.33 6.78
CA ARG A 322 22.38 0.42 6.81
C ARG A 322 23.47 -0.15 5.89
N GLY A 323 23.51 -1.47 5.70
CA GLY A 323 24.70 -2.17 5.19
C GLY A 323 25.86 -2.21 6.19
#